data_AF-A0A965U1A9-F1
#
_entry.id   AF-A0A965U1A9-F1
#
_cell.length_a   1.000
_cell.length_b   1.000
_cell.length_c   1.000
_cell.angle_alpha   90.00
_cell.angle_beta   90.00
_cell.angle_gamma   90.00
#
_symmetry.space_group_name_H-M   'P 1'
#
loop_
_entity.id
_entity.type
_entity.pdbx_description
1 polymer ?
#
loop_
_entity_poly.entity_id
_entity_poly.type
_entity_poly.pdbx_seq_one_letter_code
_entity_poly.pdbx_strand_id
1 'polypeptide(L)'
;VRGGSSPVTRFVLGFFVMVGALMFLGCPLRMVLRIAGGDMNAIVGLVGFIAGILAGVFFLKKGFSLKKSQPQNKLEGLAMPAISVALLVLLVVVPGILLFSTEGPGSQHAPVWMALVAGLVVGALAQKTRLCMVGGIRDAVMFKDFYLLYGFIAIIVAALIGNLAMGFFKFGFTEQPIAFNDGLWNFLGMALVGLGSALLGGCPLRQLILSGSGNSDSAVTVLGLVVGAAFCHNFGLASSGAGPTLNGKIAVILGFIVVTVIGFCNLQKAGE
;
A
#
# COMPACT_ATOMS: atom_id res chain seq x y z
N VAL A 1 -0.04 23.32 0.76
CA VAL A 1 0.67 22.23 1.46
C VAL A 1 0.07 22.08 2.83
N ARG A 2 -0.16 20.86 3.30
CA ARG A 2 -0.66 20.60 4.66
C ARG A 2 0.12 19.47 5.32
N GLY A 3 0.22 19.50 6.63
CA GLY A 3 0.72 18.39 7.44
C GLY A 3 1.08 18.81 8.86
N GLY A 4 1.97 18.04 9.50
CA GLY A 4 2.39 18.25 10.89
C GLY A 4 1.47 17.59 11.92
N SER A 5 0.64 16.62 11.50
CA SER A 5 -0.21 15.89 12.42
C SER A 5 0.41 14.52 12.75
N SER A 6 0.48 14.17 14.03
CA SER A 6 1.02 12.91 14.60
C SER A 6 2.06 12.18 13.72
N PRO A 7 3.22 12.80 13.42
CA PRO A 7 4.14 12.32 12.38
C PRO A 7 4.74 10.95 12.72
N VAL A 8 5.17 10.76 13.97
CA VAL A 8 5.74 9.48 14.44
C VAL A 8 4.71 8.35 14.31
N THR A 9 3.46 8.59 14.71
CA THR A 9 2.39 7.60 14.59
C THR A 9 2.14 7.21 13.14
N ARG A 10 2.14 8.18 12.22
CA ARG A 10 2.00 7.91 10.78
C ARG A 10 3.17 7.13 10.20
N PHE A 11 4.39 7.45 10.61
CA PHE A 11 5.58 6.69 10.25
C PHE A 11 5.47 5.22 10.70
N VAL A 12 5.13 5.00 11.96
CA VAL A 12 4.99 3.65 12.54
C VAL A 12 3.86 2.86 11.87
N LEU A 13 2.70 3.49 11.62
CA LEU A 13 1.62 2.86 10.86
C LEU A 13 2.06 2.51 9.44
N GLY A 14 2.77 3.42 8.75
CA GLY A 14 3.33 3.16 7.42
C GLY A 14 4.30 1.98 7.41
N PHE A 15 5.19 1.90 8.41
CA PHE A 15 6.13 0.79 8.59
C PHE A 15 5.40 -0.56 8.66
N PHE A 16 4.41 -0.70 9.54
CA PHE A 16 3.67 -1.96 9.71
C PHE A 16 2.75 -2.28 8.52
N VAL A 17 2.22 -1.27 7.84
CA VAL A 17 1.50 -1.49 6.56
C VAL A 17 2.44 -2.08 5.53
N MET A 18 3.71 -1.66 5.45
CA MET A 18 4.68 -2.28 4.54
C MET A 18 5.01 -3.72 4.96
N VAL A 19 5.17 -3.99 6.26
CA VAL A 19 5.37 -5.37 6.77
C VAL A 19 4.24 -6.29 6.29
N GLY A 20 2.97 -5.87 6.46
CA GLY A 20 1.82 -6.64 5.97
C GLY A 20 1.80 -6.80 4.44
N ALA A 21 2.17 -5.75 3.70
CA ALA A 21 2.23 -5.80 2.24
C ALA A 21 3.31 -6.77 1.74
N LEU A 22 4.47 -6.82 2.40
CA LEU A 22 5.55 -7.74 2.07
C LEU A 22 5.30 -9.16 2.56
N MET A 23 4.50 -9.35 3.62
CA MET A 23 3.97 -10.66 3.98
C MET A 23 3.11 -11.23 2.86
N PHE A 24 2.23 -10.43 2.25
CA PHE A 24 1.37 -10.84 1.13
C PHE A 24 2.08 -10.81 -0.24
N LEU A 25 3.30 -10.25 -0.31
CA LEU A 25 4.02 -9.94 -1.56
C LEU A 25 3.29 -8.95 -2.47
N GLY A 26 2.52 -8.01 -1.91
CA GLY A 26 1.85 -6.99 -2.70
C GLY A 26 1.11 -5.92 -1.92
N CYS A 27 0.88 -4.80 -2.59
CA CYS A 27 -0.05 -3.77 -2.13
C CYS A 27 -1.47 -4.06 -2.64
N PRO A 28 -2.50 -3.32 -2.18
CA PRO A 28 -3.88 -3.54 -2.62
C PRO A 28 -4.08 -3.45 -4.14
N LEU A 29 -3.37 -2.54 -4.83
CA LEU A 29 -3.44 -2.47 -6.30
C LEU A 29 -2.86 -3.73 -6.94
N ARG A 30 -1.71 -4.23 -6.45
CA ARG A 30 -1.09 -5.46 -6.95
C ARG A 30 -1.97 -6.68 -6.69
N MET A 31 -2.64 -6.74 -5.54
CA MET A 31 -3.60 -7.78 -5.21
C MET A 31 -4.72 -7.85 -6.26
N VAL A 32 -5.30 -6.69 -6.62
CA VAL A 32 -6.34 -6.59 -7.66
C VAL A 32 -5.83 -7.08 -9.02
N LEU A 33 -4.61 -6.71 -9.40
CA LEU A 33 -3.97 -7.18 -10.64
C LEU A 33 -3.69 -8.69 -10.61
N ARG A 34 -3.33 -9.26 -9.46
CA ARG A 34 -3.16 -10.71 -9.27
C ARG A 34 -4.47 -11.46 -9.42
N ILE A 35 -5.57 -10.94 -8.86
CA ILE A 35 -6.92 -11.51 -9.06
C ILE A 35 -7.27 -11.52 -10.56
N ALA A 36 -6.99 -10.43 -11.27
CA ALA A 36 -7.20 -10.36 -12.72
C ALA A 36 -6.29 -11.30 -13.53
N GLY A 37 -5.18 -11.77 -12.95
CA GLY A 37 -4.30 -12.81 -13.52
C GLY A 37 -4.77 -14.24 -13.24
N GLY A 38 -5.79 -14.43 -12.40
CA GLY A 38 -6.34 -15.74 -12.02
C GLY A 38 -5.81 -16.31 -10.70
N ASP A 39 -5.08 -15.51 -9.91
CA ASP A 39 -4.54 -15.93 -8.61
C ASP A 39 -5.62 -15.97 -7.51
N MET A 40 -5.96 -17.19 -7.08
CA MET A 40 -6.95 -17.41 -6.03
C MET A 40 -6.43 -17.03 -4.63
N ASN A 41 -5.11 -17.02 -4.39
CA ASN A 41 -4.55 -16.57 -3.11
C ASN A 41 -4.80 -15.08 -2.89
N ALA A 42 -4.86 -14.30 -3.98
CA ALA A 42 -5.18 -12.89 -3.91
C ALA A 42 -6.63 -12.62 -3.50
N ILE A 43 -7.55 -13.56 -3.73
CA ILE A 43 -8.93 -13.49 -3.21
C ILE A 43 -8.92 -13.65 -1.68
N VAL A 44 -8.14 -14.59 -1.15
CA VAL A 44 -7.98 -14.75 0.31
C VAL A 44 -7.37 -13.47 0.92
N GLY A 45 -6.38 -12.89 0.24
CA GLY A 45 -5.85 -11.56 0.58
C GLY A 45 -6.91 -10.46 0.55
N LEU A 46 -7.82 -10.46 -0.43
CA LEU A 46 -8.92 -9.49 -0.53
C LEU A 46 -9.89 -9.60 0.65
N VAL A 47 -10.26 -10.82 1.04
CA VAL A 47 -11.12 -11.04 2.22
C VAL A 47 -10.42 -10.52 3.49
N GLY A 48 -9.12 -10.81 3.64
CA GLY A 48 -8.31 -10.26 4.73
C GLY A 48 -8.28 -8.73 4.72
N PHE A 49 -8.04 -8.13 3.56
CA PHE A 49 -8.03 -6.68 3.38
C PHE A 49 -9.36 -6.03 3.77
N ILE A 50 -10.48 -6.60 3.34
CA ILE A 50 -11.83 -6.13 3.72
C ILE A 50 -12.02 -6.24 5.23
N ALA A 51 -11.70 -7.39 5.84
CA ALA A 51 -11.82 -7.59 7.29
C ALA A 51 -11.00 -6.56 8.08
N GLY A 52 -9.76 -6.30 7.65
CA GLY A 52 -8.89 -5.28 8.23
C GLY A 52 -9.47 -3.87 8.11
N ILE A 53 -10.01 -3.51 6.95
CA ILE A 53 -10.67 -2.21 6.76
C ILE A 53 -11.90 -2.08 7.64
N LEU A 54 -12.73 -3.12 7.78
CA LEU A 54 -13.90 -3.10 8.65
C LEU A 54 -13.50 -2.89 10.12
N ALA A 55 -12.43 -3.53 10.58
CA ALA A 55 -11.85 -3.26 11.90
C ALA A 55 -11.35 -1.82 12.03
N GLY A 56 -10.73 -1.26 10.98
CA GLY A 56 -10.36 0.16 10.94
C GLY A 56 -11.55 1.11 10.97
N VAL A 57 -12.62 0.79 10.23
CA VAL A 57 -13.90 1.54 10.22
C VAL A 57 -14.49 1.58 11.63
N PHE A 58 -14.38 0.50 12.40
CA PHE A 58 -14.82 0.48 13.79
C PHE A 58 -14.09 1.53 14.64
N PHE A 59 -12.76 1.65 14.52
CA PHE A 59 -11.99 2.71 15.20
C PHE A 59 -12.38 4.11 14.71
N LEU A 60 -12.57 4.29 13.40
CA LEU A 60 -13.00 5.57 12.82
C LEU A 60 -14.39 5.99 13.33
N LYS A 61 -15.34 5.06 13.42
CA LYS A 61 -16.68 5.31 13.99
C LYS A 61 -16.63 5.66 15.48
N LYS A 62 -15.62 5.19 16.21
CA LYS A 62 -15.38 5.52 17.62
C LYS A 62 -14.59 6.82 17.83
N GLY A 63 -14.34 7.60 16.78
CA GLY A 63 -13.67 8.90 16.90
C GLY A 63 -12.14 8.83 16.85
N PHE A 64 -11.56 7.79 16.24
CA PHE A 64 -10.13 7.78 15.97
C PHE A 64 -9.71 8.99 15.11
N SER A 65 -8.69 9.72 15.56
CA SER A 65 -8.17 10.88 14.83
C SER A 65 -6.69 11.07 15.08
N LEU A 66 -5.91 11.22 14.01
CA LEU A 66 -4.48 11.52 14.08
C LEU A 66 -4.20 13.04 14.06
N LYS A 67 -5.10 13.83 14.65
CA LYS A 67 -5.15 15.31 14.65
C LYS A 67 -5.31 15.93 13.26
N LYS A 68 -5.76 17.19 13.22
CA LYS A 68 -5.93 17.94 11.97
C LYS A 68 -4.57 18.38 11.44
N SER A 69 -4.37 18.23 10.12
CA SER A 69 -3.20 18.76 9.43
C SER A 69 -3.27 20.28 9.35
N GLN A 70 -2.12 20.92 9.56
CA GLN A 70 -1.97 22.38 9.57
C GLN A 70 -1.45 22.86 8.21
N PRO A 71 -1.73 24.10 7.80
CA PRO A 71 -1.05 24.69 6.65
C PRO A 71 0.45 24.76 6.93
N GLN A 72 1.26 24.37 5.94
CA GLN A 72 2.71 24.32 6.02
C GLN A 72 3.35 25.11 4.88
N ASN A 73 4.64 25.41 5.03
CA ASN A 73 5.43 26.10 4.00
C ASN A 73 5.44 25.33 2.68
N LYS A 74 5.61 26.06 1.57
CA LYS A 74 5.68 25.47 0.22
C LYS A 74 6.85 24.48 0.08
N LEU A 75 7.96 24.73 0.79
CA LEU A 75 9.13 23.85 0.87
C LEU A 75 8.77 22.43 1.33
N GLU A 76 7.96 22.31 2.39
CA GLU A 76 7.51 21.00 2.90
C GLU A 76 6.70 20.19 1.87
N GLY A 77 5.99 20.89 0.98
CA GLY A 77 5.20 20.23 -0.06
C GLY A 77 6.01 19.83 -1.29
N LEU A 78 7.13 20.52 -1.52
CA LEU A 78 8.04 20.24 -2.63
C LEU A 78 9.08 19.17 -2.27
N ALA A 79 9.35 18.96 -0.99
CA ALA A 79 10.38 18.04 -0.51
C ALA A 79 10.25 16.63 -1.10
N MET A 80 9.07 15.99 -1.02
CA MET A 80 8.91 14.62 -1.51
C MET A 80 9.00 14.52 -3.05
N PRO A 81 8.33 15.39 -3.86
CA PRO A 81 8.59 15.46 -5.30
C PRO A 81 10.06 15.68 -5.65
N ALA A 82 10.75 16.59 -4.94
CA ALA A 82 12.16 16.87 -5.18
C ALA A 82 13.06 15.66 -4.90
N ILE A 83 12.79 14.91 -3.81
CA ILE A 83 13.49 13.65 -3.52
C ILE A 83 13.28 12.63 -4.64
N SER A 84 12.05 12.47 -5.13
CA SER A 84 11.75 11.55 -6.24
C SER A 84 12.49 11.93 -7.53
N VAL A 85 12.56 13.23 -7.85
CA VAL A 85 13.32 13.73 -9.01
C VAL A 85 14.82 13.53 -8.81
N ALA A 86 15.35 13.80 -7.61
CA ALA A 86 16.76 13.58 -7.31
C ALA A 86 17.15 12.10 -7.45
N LEU A 87 16.30 11.17 -6.98
CA LEU A 87 16.50 9.73 -7.15
C LEU A 87 16.43 9.31 -8.62
N LEU A 88 15.55 9.91 -9.42
CA LEU A 88 15.49 9.67 -10.88
C LEU A 88 16.75 10.16 -11.57
N VAL A 89 17.26 11.33 -11.22
CA VAL A 89 18.52 11.86 -11.75
C VAL A 89 19.69 10.95 -11.36
N LEU A 90 19.74 10.49 -10.10
CA LEU A 90 20.75 9.55 -9.63
C LEU A 90 20.74 8.23 -10.45
N LEU A 91 19.55 7.68 -10.71
CA LEU A 91 19.38 6.47 -11.53
C LEU A 91 19.97 6.63 -12.94
N VAL A 92 19.79 7.80 -13.56
CA VAL A 92 20.23 8.05 -14.95
C VAL A 92 21.71 8.41 -15.03
N VAL A 93 22.22 9.19 -14.07
CA VAL A 93 23.58 9.75 -14.12
C VAL A 93 24.61 8.82 -13.49
N VAL A 94 24.26 8.10 -12.42
CA VAL A 94 25.20 7.23 -11.69
C VAL A 94 24.53 5.88 -11.34
N PRO A 95 24.25 5.02 -12.34
CA PRO A 95 23.60 3.74 -12.08
C PRO A 95 24.46 2.80 -11.23
N GLY A 96 25.80 2.95 -11.24
CA GLY A 96 26.73 2.10 -10.51
C GLY A 96 26.63 2.16 -8.98
N ILE A 97 25.93 3.16 -8.41
CA ILE A 97 25.67 3.23 -6.97
C ILE A 97 24.48 2.32 -6.57
N LEU A 98 23.59 1.99 -7.51
CA LEU A 98 22.41 1.19 -7.25
C LEU A 98 22.71 -0.30 -7.45
N LEU A 99 22.42 -1.10 -6.43
CA LEU A 99 22.48 -2.56 -6.52
C LEU A 99 21.28 -3.06 -7.32
N PHE A 100 21.51 -3.51 -8.55
CA PHE A 100 20.46 -4.10 -9.38
C PHE A 100 20.29 -5.58 -9.07
N SER A 101 19.03 -6.00 -8.94
CA SER A 101 18.70 -7.43 -8.82
C SER A 101 18.97 -8.11 -10.16
N THR A 102 19.75 -9.19 -10.15
CA THR A 102 20.02 -10.00 -11.34
C THR A 102 18.85 -10.93 -11.66
N GLU A 103 18.11 -11.35 -10.64
CA GLU A 103 16.97 -12.28 -10.78
C GLU A 103 15.71 -11.76 -10.07
N GLY A 104 14.57 -12.36 -10.41
CA GLY A 104 13.27 -12.05 -9.81
C GLY A 104 12.52 -10.88 -10.47
N PRO A 105 11.35 -10.49 -9.93
CA PRO A 105 10.52 -9.45 -10.53
C PRO A 105 11.15 -8.05 -10.53
N GLY A 106 12.13 -7.80 -9.68
CA GLY A 106 12.86 -6.53 -9.63
C GLY A 106 13.85 -6.34 -10.79
N SER A 107 14.23 -7.42 -11.49
CA SER A 107 15.12 -7.33 -12.66
C SER A 107 14.35 -7.09 -13.96
N GLN A 108 13.03 -7.35 -13.98
CA GLN A 108 12.15 -7.10 -15.11
C GLN A 108 11.69 -5.64 -15.12
N HIS A 109 12.43 -4.78 -15.80
CA HIS A 109 12.10 -3.36 -15.91
C HIS A 109 11.78 -2.94 -17.34
N ALA A 110 10.80 -2.05 -17.48
CA ALA A 110 10.58 -1.35 -18.74
C ALA A 110 11.67 -0.29 -18.97
N PRO A 111 11.92 0.11 -20.23
CA PRO A 111 12.71 1.30 -20.53
C PRO A 111 12.27 2.52 -19.72
N VAL A 112 13.24 3.22 -19.13
CA VAL A 112 13.02 4.29 -18.14
C VAL A 112 12.02 5.35 -18.62
N TRP A 113 12.12 5.76 -19.90
CA TRP A 113 11.22 6.76 -20.48
C TRP A 113 9.77 6.28 -20.59
N MET A 114 9.53 5.02 -20.96
CA MET A 114 8.18 4.46 -21.00
C MET A 114 7.59 4.34 -19.60
N ALA A 115 8.38 3.88 -18.64
CA ALA A 115 7.97 3.82 -17.25
C ALA A 115 7.62 5.20 -16.69
N LEU A 116 8.40 6.24 -17.04
CA LEU A 116 8.16 7.62 -16.62
C LEU A 116 6.86 8.17 -17.23
N VAL A 117 6.66 8.01 -18.54
CA VAL A 117 5.44 8.48 -19.22
C VAL A 117 4.20 7.76 -18.65
N ALA A 118 4.25 6.43 -18.53
CA ALA A 118 3.16 5.66 -17.95
C ALA A 118 2.89 6.07 -16.49
N GLY A 119 3.94 6.24 -15.68
CA GLY A 119 3.85 6.68 -14.29
C GLY A 119 3.22 8.06 -14.14
N LEU A 120 3.58 9.03 -14.98
CA LEU A 120 2.99 10.37 -14.99
C LEU A 120 1.51 10.33 -15.37
N VAL A 121 1.14 9.57 -16.41
CA VAL A 121 -0.25 9.43 -16.85
C VAL A 121 -1.09 8.75 -15.76
N VAL A 122 -0.67 7.60 -15.27
CA VAL A 122 -1.39 6.85 -14.22
C VAL A 122 -1.45 7.66 -12.92
N GLY A 123 -0.37 8.35 -12.56
CA GLY A 123 -0.32 9.23 -11.40
C GLY A 123 -1.31 10.39 -11.49
N ALA A 124 -1.37 11.07 -12.64
CA ALA A 124 -2.31 12.16 -12.89
C ALA A 124 -3.77 11.67 -12.85
N LEU A 125 -4.07 10.53 -13.47
CA LEU A 125 -5.39 9.91 -13.44
C LEU A 125 -5.78 9.49 -12.02
N ALA A 126 -4.88 8.86 -11.27
CA ALA A 126 -5.12 8.42 -9.91
C ALA A 126 -5.28 9.60 -8.93
N GLN A 127 -4.59 10.71 -9.18
CA GLN A 127 -4.78 11.96 -8.44
C GLN A 127 -6.16 12.56 -8.70
N LYS A 128 -6.58 12.64 -9.98
CA LYS A 128 -7.88 13.19 -10.40
C LYS A 128 -9.05 12.38 -9.86
N THR A 129 -9.00 11.06 -10.01
CA THR A 129 -10.05 10.10 -9.59
C THR A 129 -10.06 9.86 -8.08
N ARG A 130 -9.02 10.30 -7.37
CA ARG A 130 -8.79 10.00 -5.94
C ARG A 130 -8.78 8.51 -5.62
N LEU A 131 -8.31 7.68 -6.55
CA LEU A 131 -8.32 6.23 -6.46
C LEU A 131 -7.72 5.74 -5.12
N CYS A 132 -8.52 5.05 -4.32
CA CYS A 132 -8.11 4.51 -3.03
C CYS A 132 -8.97 3.29 -2.65
N MET A 133 -8.34 2.11 -2.54
CA MET A 133 -9.08 0.86 -2.31
C MET A 133 -9.70 0.79 -0.92
N VAL A 134 -8.98 1.32 0.06
CA VAL A 134 -9.49 1.52 1.42
C VAL A 134 -10.64 2.51 1.41
N GLY A 135 -10.51 3.61 0.66
CA GLY A 135 -11.57 4.61 0.51
C GLY A 135 -12.85 4.00 -0.06
N GLY A 136 -12.74 3.22 -1.14
CA GLY A 136 -13.89 2.55 -1.75
C GLY A 136 -14.64 1.61 -0.80
N ILE A 137 -13.92 0.78 -0.04
CA ILE A 137 -14.57 -0.14 0.93
C ILE A 137 -15.11 0.64 2.13
N ARG A 138 -14.34 1.59 2.68
CA ARG A 138 -14.74 2.41 3.83
C ARG A 138 -15.99 3.24 3.50
N ASP A 139 -16.00 3.91 2.35
CA ASP A 139 -17.07 4.82 1.95
C ASP A 139 -18.34 4.05 1.57
N ALA A 140 -18.20 2.86 0.96
CA ALA A 140 -19.31 1.94 0.74
C ALA A 140 -19.97 1.50 2.07
N VAL A 141 -19.18 1.26 3.12
CA VAL A 141 -19.68 0.80 4.43
C VAL A 141 -20.23 1.94 5.30
N MET A 142 -19.58 3.11 5.28
CA MET A 142 -19.96 4.25 6.13
C MET A 142 -21.04 5.13 5.50
N PHE A 143 -20.97 5.35 4.19
CA PHE A 143 -21.80 6.34 3.48
C PHE A 143 -22.64 5.73 2.35
N LYS A 144 -22.51 4.42 2.08
CA LYS A 144 -23.15 3.73 0.94
C LYS A 144 -22.79 4.34 -0.42
N ASP A 145 -21.58 4.92 -0.52
CA ASP A 145 -21.03 5.43 -1.78
C ASP A 145 -20.12 4.37 -2.42
N PHE A 146 -20.50 3.92 -3.61
CA PHE A 146 -19.79 2.88 -4.37
C PHE A 146 -18.94 3.43 -5.52
N TYR A 147 -18.86 4.76 -5.69
CA TYR A 147 -18.16 5.39 -6.82
C TYR A 147 -16.71 4.90 -6.96
N LEU A 148 -15.95 4.90 -5.86
CA LEU A 148 -14.56 4.41 -5.87
C LEU A 148 -14.48 2.89 -6.10
N LEU A 149 -15.46 2.12 -5.63
CA LEU A 149 -15.49 0.66 -5.80
C LEU A 149 -15.66 0.28 -7.27
N TYR A 150 -16.51 1.00 -8.01
CA TYR A 150 -16.62 0.83 -9.47
C TYR A 150 -15.30 1.08 -10.20
N GLY A 151 -14.48 2.02 -9.73
CA GLY A 151 -13.12 2.24 -10.24
C GLY A 151 -12.23 1.00 -10.10
N PHE A 152 -12.30 0.28 -8.99
CA PHE A 152 -11.54 -0.97 -8.80
C PHE A 152 -12.08 -2.11 -9.66
N ILE A 153 -13.40 -2.23 -9.78
CA ILE A 153 -14.01 -3.23 -10.66
C ILE A 153 -13.57 -2.98 -12.12
N ALA A 154 -13.55 -1.72 -12.56
CA ALA A 154 -13.07 -1.37 -13.89
C ALA A 154 -11.60 -1.77 -14.12
N ILE A 155 -10.73 -1.59 -13.12
CA ILE A 155 -9.33 -2.04 -13.18
C ILE A 155 -9.24 -3.57 -13.28
N ILE A 156 -10.03 -4.31 -12.50
CA ILE A 156 -10.06 -5.78 -12.58
C ILE A 156 -10.46 -6.24 -13.96
N VAL A 157 -11.57 -5.70 -14.49
CA VAL A 157 -12.11 -6.09 -15.79
C VAL A 157 -11.12 -5.75 -16.91
N ALA A 158 -10.55 -4.55 -16.90
CA ALA A 158 -9.56 -4.14 -17.90
C ALA A 158 -8.30 -5.01 -17.84
N ALA A 159 -7.77 -5.29 -16.64
CA ALA A 159 -6.60 -6.15 -16.47
C ALA A 159 -6.90 -7.60 -16.87
N LEU A 160 -8.11 -8.11 -16.58
CA LEU A 160 -8.54 -9.45 -16.95
C LEU A 160 -8.61 -9.59 -18.48
N ILE A 161 -9.22 -8.64 -19.17
CA ILE A 161 -9.28 -8.60 -20.64
C ILE A 161 -7.85 -8.58 -21.21
N GLY A 162 -6.96 -7.75 -20.64
CA GLY A 162 -5.56 -7.69 -21.05
C GLY A 162 -4.83 -9.03 -20.86
N ASN A 163 -4.99 -9.68 -19.71
CA ASN A 163 -4.38 -10.97 -19.43
C ASN A 163 -4.91 -12.09 -20.35
N LEU A 164 -6.20 -12.08 -20.66
CA LEU A 164 -6.80 -13.03 -21.59
C LEU A 164 -6.31 -12.80 -23.03
N ALA A 165 -6.28 -11.55 -23.49
CA ALA A 165 -5.80 -11.20 -24.83
C ALA A 165 -4.32 -11.54 -25.05
N MET A 166 -3.50 -11.42 -24.00
CA MET A 166 -2.06 -11.73 -24.04
C MET A 166 -1.72 -13.17 -23.64
N GLY A 167 -2.71 -13.99 -23.25
CA GLY A 167 -2.49 -15.39 -22.83
C GLY A 167 -1.79 -15.56 -21.48
N PHE A 168 -1.76 -14.53 -20.63
CA PHE A 168 -1.13 -14.56 -19.30
C PHE A 168 -2.06 -15.01 -18.17
N PHE A 169 -3.34 -15.24 -18.46
CA PHE A 169 -4.31 -15.68 -17.47
C PHE A 169 -4.05 -17.15 -17.05
N LYS A 170 -3.74 -17.36 -15.77
CA LYS A 170 -3.57 -18.69 -15.17
C LYS A 170 -4.49 -18.79 -13.96
N PHE A 171 -5.54 -19.59 -14.06
CA PHE A 171 -6.44 -19.80 -12.93
C PHE A 171 -5.90 -20.87 -11.98
N GLY A 172 -5.68 -20.53 -10.71
CA GLY A 172 -5.26 -21.52 -9.72
C GLY A 172 -4.64 -20.93 -8.45
N PHE A 173 -4.32 -21.82 -7.51
CA PHE A 173 -3.64 -21.49 -6.24
C PHE A 173 -2.12 -21.71 -6.30
N THR A 174 -1.65 -22.57 -7.21
CA THR A 174 -0.24 -22.98 -7.34
C THR A 174 0.41 -22.31 -8.54
N GLU A 175 1.74 -22.16 -8.49
CA GLU A 175 2.55 -21.62 -9.59
C GLU A 175 2.15 -20.19 -10.05
N GLN A 176 1.54 -19.43 -9.15
CA GLN A 176 1.19 -18.04 -9.38
C GLN A 176 2.42 -17.13 -9.24
N PRO A 177 2.64 -16.16 -10.14
CA PRO A 177 3.79 -15.28 -10.07
C PRO A 177 3.84 -14.48 -8.75
N ILE A 178 4.91 -14.68 -7.98
CA ILE A 178 5.22 -13.89 -6.78
C ILE A 178 4.10 -14.03 -5.74
N ALA A 179 3.64 -15.28 -5.57
CA ALA A 179 2.64 -15.70 -4.63
C ALA A 179 3.11 -16.98 -3.93
N PHE A 180 2.60 -17.22 -2.72
CA PHE A 180 2.76 -18.48 -2.01
C PHE A 180 1.39 -19.00 -1.58
N ASN A 181 1.28 -20.32 -1.47
CA ASN A 181 0.03 -21.00 -1.17
C ASN A 181 -0.14 -21.22 0.35
N ASP A 182 -0.26 -20.11 1.08
CA ASP A 182 -0.62 -20.14 2.50
C ASP A 182 -1.69 -19.06 2.75
N GLY A 183 -2.95 -19.51 2.75
CA GLY A 183 -4.12 -18.65 2.88
C GLY A 183 -4.15 -17.86 4.19
N LEU A 184 -3.64 -18.42 5.29
CA LEU A 184 -3.66 -17.76 6.59
C LEU A 184 -2.79 -16.50 6.58
N TRP A 185 -1.56 -16.61 6.09
CA TRP A 185 -0.63 -15.48 6.07
C TRP A 185 -0.94 -14.48 4.97
N ASN A 186 -1.52 -14.93 3.86
CA ASN A 186 -2.10 -14.02 2.86
C ASN A 186 -3.25 -13.18 3.45
N PHE A 187 -4.16 -13.82 4.20
CA PHE A 187 -5.25 -13.14 4.90
C PHE A 187 -4.72 -12.16 5.96
N LEU A 188 -3.84 -12.62 6.86
CA LEU A 188 -3.33 -11.82 7.97
C LEU A 188 -2.48 -10.64 7.48
N GLY A 189 -1.62 -10.85 6.47
CA GLY A 189 -0.82 -9.79 5.88
C GLY A 189 -1.70 -8.67 5.33
N MET A 190 -2.72 -9.03 4.54
CA MET A 190 -3.63 -8.04 3.97
C MET A 190 -4.61 -7.44 4.98
N ALA A 191 -5.00 -8.17 6.02
CA ALA A 191 -5.77 -7.62 7.13
C ALA A 191 -4.99 -6.54 7.89
N LEU A 192 -3.68 -6.73 8.11
CA LEU A 192 -2.82 -5.71 8.70
C LEU A 192 -2.72 -4.47 7.80
N VAL A 193 -2.54 -4.68 6.49
CA VAL A 193 -2.52 -3.59 5.49
C VAL A 193 -3.86 -2.84 5.51
N GLY A 194 -4.99 -3.55 5.55
CA GLY A 194 -6.33 -2.98 5.57
C GLY A 194 -6.57 -2.13 6.82
N LEU A 195 -6.26 -2.67 8.00
CA LEU A 195 -6.40 -1.97 9.27
C LEU A 195 -5.52 -0.72 9.31
N GLY A 196 -4.21 -0.85 9.08
CA GLY A 196 -3.29 0.28 9.13
C GLY A 196 -3.59 1.35 8.09
N SER A 197 -3.96 0.94 6.87
CA SER A 197 -4.31 1.90 5.81
C SER A 197 -5.64 2.61 6.06
N ALA A 198 -6.60 1.98 6.76
CA ALA A 198 -7.82 2.64 7.22
C ALA A 198 -7.52 3.73 8.26
N LEU A 199 -6.65 3.45 9.24
CA LEU A 199 -6.20 4.42 10.23
C LEU A 199 -5.38 5.57 9.62
N LEU A 200 -4.56 5.28 8.61
CA LEU A 200 -3.80 6.30 7.86
C LEU A 200 -4.67 7.15 6.91
N GLY A 201 -5.91 6.74 6.65
CA GLY A 201 -6.80 7.43 5.71
C GLY A 201 -6.45 7.22 4.23
N GLY A 202 -5.69 6.17 3.89
CA GLY A 202 -5.34 5.84 2.52
C GLY A 202 -4.39 4.65 2.39
N CYS A 203 -4.53 3.89 1.29
CA CYS A 203 -3.62 2.79 0.95
C CYS A 203 -2.23 3.30 0.50
N PRO A 204 -1.21 2.43 0.37
CA PRO A 204 0.15 2.85 -0.02
C PRO A 204 0.20 3.73 -1.28
N LEU A 205 -0.55 3.36 -2.33
CA LEU A 205 -0.65 4.16 -3.56
C LEU A 205 -1.22 5.55 -3.30
N ARG A 206 -2.28 5.63 -2.50
CA ARG A 206 -2.92 6.90 -2.14
C ARG A 206 -1.97 7.78 -1.32
N GLN A 207 -1.21 7.22 -0.39
CA GLN A 207 -0.21 7.96 0.38
C GLN A 207 0.89 8.51 -0.53
N LEU A 208 1.35 7.73 -1.51
CA LEU A 208 2.32 8.19 -2.49
C LEU A 208 1.78 9.38 -3.31
N ILE A 209 0.56 9.28 -3.84
CA ILE A 209 -0.08 10.37 -4.59
C ILE A 209 -0.28 11.64 -3.73
N LEU A 210 -0.70 11.46 -2.47
CA LEU A 210 -0.87 12.58 -1.54
C LEU A 210 0.46 13.23 -1.18
N SER A 211 1.52 12.44 -1.00
CA SER A 211 2.87 12.98 -0.78
C SER A 211 3.33 13.84 -1.97
N GLY A 212 3.01 13.43 -3.20
CA GLY A 212 3.31 14.19 -4.42
C GLY A 212 2.49 15.47 -4.60
N SER A 213 1.32 15.58 -3.96
CA SER A 213 0.49 16.80 -3.99
C SER A 213 0.78 17.77 -2.83
N GLY A 214 1.84 17.52 -2.06
CA GLY A 214 2.27 18.37 -0.96
C GLY A 214 1.52 18.13 0.35
N ASN A 215 1.21 16.86 0.65
CA ASN A 215 0.80 16.46 1.99
C ASN A 215 2.01 15.85 2.74
N SER A 216 2.58 16.59 3.69
CA SER A 216 3.76 16.12 4.43
C SER A 216 3.43 14.98 5.41
N ASP A 217 2.19 14.86 5.87
CA ASP A 217 1.76 13.71 6.70
C ASP A 217 1.81 12.40 5.89
N SER A 218 1.41 12.46 4.61
CA SER A 218 1.53 11.34 3.69
C SER A 218 2.98 11.09 3.31
N ALA A 219 3.82 12.12 3.18
CA ALA A 219 5.25 11.96 2.96
C ALA A 219 5.91 11.17 4.10
N VAL A 220 5.62 11.51 5.36
CA VAL A 220 6.12 10.76 6.53
C VAL A 220 5.64 9.30 6.51
N THR A 221 4.39 9.07 6.10
CA THR A 221 3.87 7.71 5.92
C THR A 221 4.65 6.95 4.84
N VAL A 222 4.97 7.60 3.72
CA VAL A 222 5.79 7.02 2.64
C VAL A 222 7.21 6.72 3.12
N LEU A 223 7.82 7.58 3.93
CA LEU A 223 9.10 7.27 4.56
C LEU A 223 9.00 6.04 5.46
N GLY A 224 7.92 5.91 6.24
CA GLY A 224 7.63 4.70 7.01
C GLY A 224 7.50 3.46 6.14
N LEU A 225 6.81 3.56 5.01
CA LEU A 225 6.69 2.48 4.01
C LEU A 225 8.08 2.08 3.45
N VAL A 226 8.93 3.05 3.09
CA VAL A 226 10.28 2.81 2.56
C VAL A 226 11.17 2.14 3.62
N VAL A 227 11.19 2.67 4.84
CA VAL A 227 11.97 2.08 5.94
C VAL A 227 11.47 0.68 6.30
N GLY A 228 10.14 0.48 6.31
CA GLY A 228 9.55 -0.85 6.49
C GLY A 228 9.99 -1.83 5.41
N ALA A 229 10.05 -1.40 4.15
CA ALA A 229 10.52 -2.24 3.06
C ALA A 229 11.99 -2.60 3.23
N ALA A 230 12.83 -1.61 3.51
CA ALA A 230 14.25 -1.83 3.78
C ALA A 230 14.43 -2.82 4.94
N PHE A 231 13.69 -2.65 6.04
CA PHE A 231 13.77 -3.55 7.19
C PHE A 231 13.35 -4.98 6.82
N CYS A 232 12.26 -5.15 6.09
CA CYS A 232 11.79 -6.46 5.68
C CYS A 232 12.77 -7.21 4.78
N HIS A 233 13.45 -6.51 3.87
CA HIS A 233 14.45 -7.10 2.99
C HIS A 233 15.80 -7.38 3.69
N ASN A 234 16.23 -6.53 4.63
CA ASN A 234 17.51 -6.71 5.32
C ASN A 234 17.45 -7.75 6.46
N PHE A 235 16.31 -7.87 7.15
CA PHE A 235 16.16 -8.80 8.28
C PHE A 235 15.38 -10.08 7.92
N GLY A 236 15.07 -10.29 6.64
CA GLY A 236 14.41 -11.51 6.15
C GLY A 236 12.96 -11.68 6.60
N LEU A 237 12.21 -10.59 6.75
CA LEU A 237 10.78 -10.64 7.12
C LEU A 237 9.87 -10.80 5.89
N ALA A 238 10.35 -10.42 4.70
CA ALA A 238 9.55 -10.52 3.49
C ALA A 238 9.27 -11.99 3.14
N SER A 239 8.04 -12.29 2.76
CA SER A 239 7.69 -13.61 2.22
C SER A 239 8.36 -13.84 0.86
N SER A 240 8.33 -15.07 0.38
CA SER A 240 8.77 -15.43 -0.97
C SER A 240 7.82 -16.46 -1.59
N GLY A 241 8.07 -16.88 -2.84
CA GLY A 241 7.33 -17.98 -3.45
C GLY A 241 7.42 -19.30 -2.68
N ALA A 242 8.45 -19.47 -1.84
CA ALA A 242 8.60 -20.62 -0.95
C ALA A 242 7.71 -20.56 0.30
N GLY A 243 7.07 -19.41 0.57
CA GLY A 243 6.21 -19.19 1.72
C GLY A 243 6.65 -18.08 2.66
N PRO A 244 5.91 -17.88 3.76
CA PRO A 244 6.17 -16.87 4.77
C PRO A 244 7.33 -17.25 5.69
N THR A 245 8.25 -16.30 5.95
CA THR A 245 9.37 -16.52 6.88
C THR A 245 8.91 -16.46 8.33
N LEU A 246 9.59 -17.17 9.23
CA LEU A 246 9.27 -17.14 10.67
C LEU A 246 9.32 -15.71 11.24
N ASN A 247 10.35 -14.94 10.87
CA ASN A 247 10.48 -13.54 11.27
C ASN A 247 9.33 -12.68 10.74
N GLY A 248 8.91 -12.91 9.50
CA GLY A 248 7.74 -12.24 8.92
C GLY A 248 6.47 -12.52 9.71
N LYS A 249 6.25 -13.79 10.09
CA LYS A 249 5.08 -14.21 10.88
C LYS A 249 5.00 -13.45 12.20
N ILE A 250 6.11 -13.40 12.92
CA ILE A 250 6.24 -12.67 14.19
C ILE A 250 5.99 -11.18 13.97
N ALA A 251 6.55 -10.59 12.91
CA ALA A 251 6.42 -9.17 12.64
C ALA A 251 4.98 -8.75 12.28
N VAL A 252 4.21 -9.61 11.59
CA VAL A 252 2.80 -9.35 11.33
C VAL A 252 1.98 -9.37 12.61
N ILE A 253 2.23 -10.34 13.50
CA ILE A 253 1.56 -10.41 14.81
C ILE A 253 1.88 -9.15 15.64
N LEU A 254 3.16 -8.78 15.73
CA LEU A 254 3.57 -7.54 16.39
C LEU A 254 2.93 -6.31 15.74
N GLY A 255 2.81 -6.29 14.41
CA GLY A 255 2.14 -5.23 13.68
C GLY A 255 0.68 -5.09 14.08
N PHE A 256 -0.07 -6.20 14.22
CA PHE A 256 -1.44 -6.14 14.71
C PHE A 256 -1.52 -5.55 16.12
N ILE A 257 -0.63 -5.97 17.02
CA ILE A 257 -0.60 -5.45 18.39
C ILE A 257 -0.36 -3.93 18.35
N VAL A 258 0.68 -3.48 17.66
CA VAL A 258 1.05 -2.05 17.62
C VAL A 258 -0.01 -1.20 16.94
N VAL A 259 -0.51 -1.61 15.77
CA VAL A 259 -1.54 -0.86 15.03
C VAL A 259 -2.84 -0.79 15.84
N THR A 260 -3.21 -1.86 16.53
CA THR A 260 -4.41 -1.89 17.40
C THR A 260 -4.24 -1.01 18.63
N VAL A 261 -3.07 -1.05 19.30
CA VAL A 261 -2.74 -0.15 20.42
C VAL A 261 -2.79 1.31 19.98
N ILE A 262 -2.20 1.64 18.83
CA ILE A 262 -2.30 2.99 18.24
C ILE A 262 -3.77 3.36 18.00
N GLY A 263 -4.55 2.41 17.47
CA GLY A 263 -6.00 2.54 17.28
C GLY A 263 -6.71 2.95 18.57
N PHE A 264 -6.50 2.23 19.67
CA PHE A 264 -7.13 2.53 20.95
C PHE A 264 -6.61 3.81 21.62
N CYS A 265 -5.29 4.06 21.60
CA CYS A 265 -4.69 5.22 22.23
C CYS A 265 -5.03 6.55 21.55
N ASN A 266 -5.44 6.53 20.28
CA ASN A 266 -5.85 7.73 19.52
C ASN A 266 -7.36 7.81 19.29
N LEU A 267 -8.16 7.02 20.03
CA LEU A 267 -9.59 7.29 20.15
C LEU A 267 -9.76 8.61 20.88
N GLN A 268 -10.35 9.61 20.22
CA GLN A 268 -10.78 10.81 20.92
C GLN A 268 -11.85 10.37 21.93
N LYS A 269 -11.65 10.67 23.22
CA LYS A 269 -12.72 10.48 24.21
C LYS A 269 -13.93 11.27 23.70
N ALA A 270 -15.06 10.60 23.53
CA ALA A 270 -16.31 11.26 23.21
C ALA A 270 -16.67 12.16 24.41
N GLY A 271 -16.38 13.46 24.30
CA GLY A 271 -16.71 14.46 25.31
C GLY A 271 -15.49 15.22 25.85
N GLU A 272 -14.92 16.10 25.04
CA GLU A 272 -14.48 17.46 25.41
C GLU A 272 -14.76 18.40 24.22
#